data_AF-A0AB33K7G1-F1
#
_entry.id   AF-A0AB33K7G1-F1
#
_cell.length_a   1.000
_cell.length_b   1.000
_cell.length_c   1.000
_cell.angle_alpha   90.00
_cell.angle_beta   90.00
_cell.angle_gamma   90.00
#
_symmetry.space_group_name_H-M   'P 1'
#
loop_
_entity.id
_entity.type
_entity.pdbx_description
1 polymer ?
#
loop_
_entity_poly.entity_id
_entity_poly.type
_entity_poly.pdbx_seq_one_letter_code
_entity_poly.pdbx_strand_id
1 'polypeptide(L)'
;MSPTTSRGRKAAVDPGRPAATQVAPGPPRRVTPVAPDGDPGSMRQRGPGAQHGGMTEIIEGLSMSPLEILALLGAVALVVARWLPPAARPRVTIAAGAVLVPSATVLGVVGIRWQLLPVLVGAAVVLPFALAPLLRRRTGRRSWRARWWLALPGSAACAGLIAMGPVAAWAFPVPVFPEPSGDFAVGTRVVQWTDPLRPEGFTADPNDLRTVVVQLWYPAQRSPAGAQRAQYLGRTEHEARTVSDALAGAVGLPGFLVDGVPEAHTRAVVDAPVAGGGERFPIVLFSPGSGGVRTQNTAWAEELASHGYLVAALDHPYDSAAVVLADGRTIHAETASTGDRDRDETLAADWTAVRAADLGFVLTRLEGLDRGETVDPLTGRLDTGRVAVTGHSIGGAAALQAARQDRRFDAVIDLDGYPHGPTSPALRQPALALTQAITPATDPRYLPRLTEALGQSTATSYRLTIPGAAHLTFMDGTLYLPPVPSIVGTLGRTESPRVVAGATLTFLDAVLRDQPGDPARSLSAFGDLSVHHPVVGG
;
A
#
# COMPACT_ATOMS: atom_id res chain seq x y z
N MET A 1 -39.09 -22.36 -50.00
CA MET A 1 -40.34 -23.11 -50.20
C MET A 1 -40.09 -24.55 -49.78
N SER A 2 -40.54 -24.94 -48.60
CA SER A 2 -40.69 -26.35 -48.23
C SER A 2 -42.06 -26.83 -48.67
N PRO A 3 -42.20 -28.13 -49.00
CA PRO A 3 -43.31 -28.85 -48.40
C PRO A 3 -42.93 -30.22 -47.82
N THR A 4 -43.77 -30.56 -46.86
CA THR A 4 -43.93 -31.71 -45.97
C THR A 4 -44.38 -32.99 -46.65
N THR A 5 -44.10 -34.14 -46.01
CA THR A 5 -44.98 -35.27 -45.61
C THR A 5 -44.16 -36.59 -45.50
N SER A 6 -44.58 -37.69 -44.87
CA SER A 6 -45.10 -38.06 -43.54
C SER A 6 -45.33 -39.60 -43.57
N ARG A 7 -45.33 -40.29 -42.40
CA ARG A 7 -45.78 -41.70 -42.13
C ARG A 7 -44.78 -42.83 -42.44
N GLY A 8 -44.63 -43.92 -41.67
CA GLY A 8 -45.24 -44.34 -40.39
C GLY A 8 -44.94 -45.82 -40.03
N ARG A 9 -44.79 -46.09 -38.71
CA ARG A 9 -45.13 -47.27 -37.84
C ARG A 9 -44.90 -48.76 -38.26
N LYS A 10 -44.23 -49.51 -37.34
CA LYS A 10 -44.66 -50.70 -36.52
C LYS A 10 -43.40 -51.52 -36.10
N ALA A 11 -43.02 -51.75 -34.84
CA ALA A 11 -43.58 -52.51 -33.69
C ALA A 11 -43.29 -54.04 -33.70
N ALA A 12 -42.48 -54.54 -32.74
CA ALA A 12 -42.57 -55.86 -32.06
C ALA A 12 -41.54 -55.96 -30.90
N VAL A 13 -41.96 -56.03 -29.62
CA VAL A 13 -42.23 -57.20 -28.73
C VAL A 13 -41.00 -57.64 -27.89
N ASP A 14 -41.16 -57.52 -26.56
CA ASP A 14 -40.38 -58.05 -25.41
C ASP A 14 -40.92 -59.46 -25.03
N PRO A 15 -40.16 -60.42 -24.44
CA PRO A 15 -40.03 -60.48 -22.97
C PRO A 15 -38.72 -61.15 -22.43
N GLY A 16 -38.32 -60.81 -21.19
CA GLY A 16 -37.55 -61.76 -20.38
C GLY A 16 -36.77 -61.21 -19.17
N ARG A 17 -37.39 -61.22 -17.99
CA ARG A 17 -36.75 -61.22 -16.66
C ARG A 17 -37.15 -62.52 -15.95
N PRO A 18 -36.35 -63.09 -15.02
CA PRO A 18 -36.44 -62.59 -13.64
C PRO A 18 -35.17 -62.66 -12.75
N ALA A 19 -35.22 -61.86 -11.66
CA ALA A 19 -34.74 -62.01 -10.26
C ALA A 19 -33.33 -62.55 -9.92
N ALA A 20 -32.73 -62.36 -8.73
CA ALA A 20 -32.69 -61.34 -7.69
C ALA A 20 -31.75 -61.90 -6.60
N THR A 21 -30.76 -61.17 -6.10
CA THR A 21 -30.24 -61.40 -4.73
C THR A 21 -29.57 -60.15 -4.16
N GLN A 22 -30.15 -59.61 -3.09
CA GLN A 22 -29.56 -58.66 -2.15
C GLN A 22 -28.68 -59.41 -1.13
N VAL A 23 -27.55 -58.86 -0.71
CA VAL A 23 -27.00 -59.02 0.66
C VAL A 23 -26.21 -57.76 1.05
N ALA A 24 -26.42 -57.31 2.30
CA ALA A 24 -25.84 -56.11 2.95
C ALA A 24 -24.55 -56.44 3.78
N PRO A 25 -23.90 -55.48 4.49
CA PRO A 25 -22.45 -55.42 4.74
C PRO A 25 -21.92 -55.98 6.09
N GLY A 26 -20.58 -56.11 6.22
CA GLY A 26 -19.84 -56.45 7.46
C GLY A 26 -18.31 -56.20 7.35
N PRO A 27 -17.51 -56.17 8.46
CA PRO A 27 -16.64 -55.03 8.80
C PRO A 27 -15.11 -55.37 8.88
N PRO A 28 -14.21 -54.63 9.59
CA PRO A 28 -12.96 -54.08 9.04
C PRO A 28 -11.69 -54.88 9.41
N ARG A 29 -10.55 -54.62 8.75
CA ARG A 29 -9.23 -55.14 9.20
C ARG A 29 -8.16 -54.05 9.30
N ARG A 30 -7.61 -53.98 10.52
CA ARG A 30 -6.40 -53.25 10.94
C ARG A 30 -5.15 -53.84 10.29
N VAL A 31 -4.18 -52.98 9.97
CA VAL A 31 -2.75 -53.31 10.05
C VAL A 31 -2.02 -52.08 10.63
N THR A 32 -1.25 -52.31 11.68
CA THR A 32 -0.34 -51.37 12.38
C THR A 32 1.13 -51.76 12.10
N PRO A 33 2.13 -50.94 12.46
CA PRO A 33 3.20 -50.50 11.57
C PRO A 33 4.54 -51.26 11.73
N VAL A 34 5.47 -50.97 10.83
CA VAL A 34 6.90 -51.33 10.94
C VAL A 34 7.72 -50.04 11.09
N ALA A 35 8.45 -49.93 12.20
CA ALA A 35 9.66 -49.12 12.34
C ALA A 35 10.88 -50.06 12.26
N PRO A 36 12.12 -49.58 11.98
CA PRO A 36 12.96 -49.10 13.08
C PRO A 36 13.98 -47.97 12.76
N ASP A 37 14.31 -47.24 13.83
CA ASP A 37 15.61 -46.74 14.32
C ASP A 37 16.57 -45.88 13.46
N GLY A 38 16.93 -44.72 14.05
CA GLY A 38 18.28 -44.16 13.95
C GLY A 38 18.41 -42.63 13.95
N ASP A 39 18.21 -41.97 15.09
CA ASP A 39 18.80 -40.65 15.41
C ASP A 39 20.05 -40.89 16.29
N PRO A 40 21.17 -40.14 16.12
CA PRO A 40 21.37 -39.02 17.03
C PRO A 40 22.06 -37.80 16.39
N GLY A 41 21.42 -36.64 16.47
CA GLY A 41 22.03 -35.37 16.02
C GLY A 41 21.27 -34.13 16.47
N SER A 42 20.98 -34.03 17.77
CA SER A 42 20.29 -32.90 18.39
C SER A 42 20.92 -31.53 18.10
N MET A 43 20.29 -30.73 17.23
CA MET A 43 20.36 -29.26 17.31
C MET A 43 18.95 -28.73 17.58
N ARG A 44 18.84 -28.09 18.74
CA ARG A 44 17.64 -27.56 19.37
C ARG A 44 16.80 -26.72 18.40
N GLN A 45 15.62 -27.23 18.05
CA GLN A 45 14.50 -26.41 17.61
C GLN A 45 14.16 -25.41 18.73
N ARG A 46 14.30 -24.11 18.46
CA ARG A 46 13.58 -23.08 19.22
C ARG A 46 12.14 -23.08 18.71
N GLY A 47 11.20 -23.36 19.60
CA GLY A 47 9.77 -23.38 19.28
C GLY A 47 9.23 -22.03 18.80
N PRO A 48 8.04 -22.01 18.20
CA PRO A 48 7.39 -20.77 17.80
C PRO A 48 7.13 -19.94 19.06
N GLY A 49 7.74 -18.75 19.10
CA GLY A 49 7.58 -17.81 20.20
C GLY A 49 6.12 -17.45 20.37
N ALA A 50 5.62 -17.63 21.60
CA ALA A 50 4.32 -17.18 22.03
C ALA A 50 4.10 -15.71 21.68
N GLN A 51 2.93 -15.43 21.09
CA GLN A 51 2.38 -14.10 20.85
C GLN A 51 2.71 -13.13 22.00
N HIS A 52 3.62 -12.19 21.74
CA HIS A 52 3.84 -10.98 22.54
C HIS A 52 3.05 -9.80 21.94
N GLY A 53 1.89 -10.08 21.34
CA GLY A 53 1.11 -9.14 20.52
C GLY A 53 0.31 -8.12 21.33
N GLY A 54 0.96 -7.38 22.24
CA GLY A 54 0.28 -6.28 22.93
C GLY A 54 1.19 -5.27 23.61
N MET A 55 2.40 -5.67 24.03
CA MET A 55 3.36 -4.73 24.65
C MET A 55 4.25 -4.02 23.64
N THR A 56 4.40 -4.56 22.43
CA THR A 56 5.24 -4.05 21.35
C THR A 56 4.42 -3.49 20.18
N GLU A 57 3.12 -3.71 20.18
CA GLU A 57 2.21 -3.21 19.16
C GLU A 57 2.01 -1.69 19.32
N ILE A 58 2.03 -0.97 18.21
CA ILE A 58 1.88 0.49 18.20
C ILE A 58 0.42 0.83 18.47
N ILE A 59 0.19 1.73 19.43
CA ILE A 59 -1.16 2.22 19.71
C ILE A 59 -1.56 3.22 18.63
N GLU A 60 -2.68 2.94 17.95
CA GLU A 60 -3.28 3.86 16.98
C GLU A 60 -3.47 5.27 17.59
N GLY A 61 -2.98 6.28 16.87
CA GLY A 61 -3.05 7.69 17.30
C GLY A 61 -1.89 8.17 18.19
N LEU A 62 -1.11 7.27 18.81
CA LEU A 62 0.06 7.62 19.64
C LEU A 62 1.41 7.34 18.95
N SER A 63 1.41 6.56 17.86
CA SER A 63 2.61 6.18 17.07
C SER A 63 3.72 5.49 17.87
N MET A 64 3.41 5.04 19.09
CA MET A 64 4.31 4.41 20.05
C MET A 64 3.64 3.19 20.69
N SER A 65 4.44 2.18 21.04
CA SER A 65 4.00 1.01 21.80
C SER A 65 3.92 1.29 23.31
N PRO A 66 3.21 0.47 24.10
CA PRO A 66 3.16 0.63 25.56
C PRO A 66 4.53 0.70 26.22
N LEU A 67 5.51 -0.10 25.77
CA LEU A 67 6.87 -0.10 26.32
C LEU A 67 7.61 1.20 26.02
N GLU A 68 7.41 1.77 24.82
CA GLU A 68 8.00 3.05 24.43
C GLU A 68 7.42 4.20 25.27
N ILE A 69 6.11 4.17 25.53
CA ILE A 69 5.44 5.12 26.42
C ILE A 69 5.99 5.02 27.84
N LEU A 70 6.18 3.80 28.37
CA LEU A 70 6.76 3.61 29.71
C LEU A 70 8.20 4.14 29.79
N ALA A 71 9.03 3.91 28.77
CA ALA A 71 10.36 4.47 28.69
C ALA A 71 10.33 6.02 28.65
N LEU A 72 9.44 6.60 27.85
CA LEU A 72 9.22 8.05 27.77
C LEU A 72 8.80 8.64 29.13
N LEU A 73 7.79 8.06 29.78
CA LEU A 73 7.30 8.52 31.08
C LEU A 73 8.39 8.42 32.16
N GLY A 74 9.18 7.34 32.15
CA GLY A 74 10.33 7.18 33.03
C GLY A 74 11.38 8.27 32.80
N ALA A 75 11.72 8.56 31.54
CA ALA A 75 12.66 9.62 31.17
C ALA A 75 12.17 11.02 31.61
N VAL A 76 10.91 11.34 31.36
CA VAL A 76 10.29 12.62 31.79
C VAL A 76 10.28 12.72 33.32
N ALA A 77 9.92 11.65 34.02
CA ALA A 77 9.90 11.63 35.49
C ALA A 77 11.30 11.86 36.09
N LEU A 78 12.38 11.39 35.44
CA LEU A 78 13.75 11.68 35.86
C LEU A 78 14.09 13.18 35.77
N VAL A 79 13.67 13.86 34.70
CA VAL A 79 13.86 15.32 34.54
C VAL A 79 13.08 16.07 35.62
N VAL A 80 11.81 15.72 35.81
CA VAL A 80 10.91 16.37 36.79
C VAL A 80 11.39 16.14 38.23
N ALA A 81 11.91 14.95 38.55
CA ALA A 81 12.34 14.60 39.91
C ALA A 81 13.37 15.58 40.50
N ARG A 82 14.16 16.25 39.65
CA ARG A 82 15.12 17.28 40.08
C ARG A 82 14.45 18.47 40.77
N TRP A 83 13.25 18.84 40.32
CA TRP A 83 12.50 20.02 40.74
C TRP A 83 11.52 19.74 41.89
N LEU A 84 11.36 18.46 42.26
CA LEU A 84 10.50 18.05 43.36
C LEU A 84 11.10 18.37 44.74
N PRO A 85 10.24 18.51 45.77
CA PRO A 85 10.68 18.67 47.15
C PRO A 85 11.61 17.53 47.61
N PRO A 86 12.56 17.78 48.53
CA PRO A 86 13.53 16.79 48.99
C PRO A 86 12.93 15.51 49.57
N ALA A 87 11.68 15.55 50.04
CA ALA A 87 10.94 14.40 50.56
C ALA A 87 10.45 13.46 49.44
N ALA A 88 10.00 14.02 48.31
CA ALA A 88 9.42 13.26 47.20
C ALA A 88 10.49 12.79 46.20
N ARG A 89 11.53 13.59 45.98
CA ARG A 89 12.57 13.35 44.96
C ARG A 89 13.14 11.92 44.97
N PRO A 90 13.58 11.34 46.12
CA PRO A 90 14.12 9.99 46.14
C PRO A 90 13.16 8.92 45.62
N ARG A 91 11.89 9.00 46.02
CA ARG A 91 10.86 8.03 45.67
C ARG A 91 10.56 8.10 44.17
N VAL A 92 10.41 9.31 43.64
CA VAL A 92 10.15 9.53 42.21
C VAL A 92 11.34 9.11 41.35
N THR A 93 12.58 9.42 41.74
CA THR A 93 13.77 8.97 41.00
C THR A 93 13.88 7.44 40.96
N ILE A 94 13.62 6.76 42.08
CA ILE A 94 13.65 5.29 42.13
C ILE A 94 12.54 4.69 41.27
N ALA A 95 11.30 5.19 41.38
CA ALA A 95 10.18 4.73 40.58
C ALA A 95 10.42 4.95 39.07
N ALA A 96 10.91 6.15 38.69
CA ALA A 96 11.25 6.46 37.31
C ALA A 96 12.32 5.53 36.75
N GLY A 97 13.37 5.23 37.52
CA GLY A 97 14.39 4.26 37.13
C GLY A 97 13.85 2.83 37.03
N ALA A 98 12.98 2.42 37.94
CA ALA A 98 12.34 1.10 37.96
C ALA A 98 11.37 0.88 36.79
N VAL A 99 10.87 1.94 36.16
CA VAL A 99 10.08 1.85 34.93
C VAL A 99 10.98 1.93 33.70
N LEU A 100 11.88 2.92 33.66
CA LEU A 100 12.73 3.18 32.50
C LEU A 100 13.69 2.03 32.21
N VAL A 101 14.41 1.51 33.21
CA VAL A 101 15.47 0.53 32.98
C VAL A 101 14.90 -0.79 32.45
N PRO A 102 13.85 -1.39 33.04
CA PRO A 102 13.24 -2.59 32.46
C PRO A 102 12.66 -2.33 31.07
N SER A 103 11.97 -1.21 30.86
CA SER A 103 11.41 -0.88 29.53
C SER A 103 12.50 -0.77 28.47
N ALA A 104 13.57 -0.03 28.76
CA ALA A 104 14.73 0.10 27.86
C ALA A 104 15.47 -1.23 27.66
N THR A 105 15.54 -2.08 28.69
CA THR A 105 16.16 -3.42 28.58
C THR A 105 15.36 -4.32 27.65
N VAL A 106 14.03 -4.34 27.81
CA VAL A 106 13.14 -5.13 26.93
C VAL A 106 13.20 -4.60 25.51
N LEU A 107 13.14 -3.27 25.31
CA LEU A 107 13.31 -2.66 23.99
C LEU A 107 14.68 -2.99 23.38
N GLY A 108 15.75 -3.04 24.17
CA GLY A 108 17.07 -3.48 23.71
C GLY A 108 17.14 -4.93 23.24
N VAL A 109 16.23 -5.80 23.71
CA VAL A 109 16.14 -7.21 23.29
C VAL A 109 15.21 -7.37 22.08
N VAL A 110 14.09 -6.64 22.07
CA VAL A 110 13.07 -6.73 21.01
C VAL A 110 13.46 -5.95 19.75
N GLY A 111 14.22 -4.87 19.91
CA GLY A 111 14.55 -3.92 18.86
C GLY A 111 14.21 -2.50 19.28
N ILE A 112 15.18 -1.58 19.18
CA ILE A 112 14.98 -0.17 19.49
C ILE A 112 14.77 0.59 18.18
N ARG A 113 13.59 1.17 18.04
CA ARG A 113 13.28 2.15 16.99
C ARG A 113 14.15 3.39 17.16
N TRP A 114 14.66 3.93 16.05
CA TRP A 114 15.55 5.10 16.09
C TRP A 114 14.89 6.31 16.75
N GLN A 115 13.56 6.43 16.65
CA GLN A 115 12.74 7.48 17.27
C GLN A 115 12.88 7.49 18.80
N LEU A 116 13.27 6.38 19.43
CA LEU A 116 13.52 6.32 20.87
C LEU A 116 14.95 6.65 21.30
N LEU A 117 15.91 6.70 20.39
CA LEU A 117 17.29 7.02 20.74
C LEU A 117 17.41 8.39 21.45
N PRO A 118 16.74 9.48 20.99
CA PRO A 118 16.74 10.75 21.72
C PRO A 118 16.23 10.64 23.17
N VAL A 119 15.19 9.84 23.40
CA VAL A 119 14.61 9.60 24.74
C VAL A 119 15.62 8.92 25.65
N LEU A 120 16.25 7.84 25.16
CA LEU A 120 17.22 7.06 25.92
C LEU A 120 18.49 7.86 26.22
N VAL A 121 18.99 8.64 25.25
CA VAL A 121 20.15 9.53 25.45
C VAL A 121 19.80 10.62 26.46
N GLY A 122 18.64 11.27 26.33
CA GLY A 122 18.18 12.27 27.30
C GLY A 122 18.07 11.70 28.71
N ALA A 123 17.53 10.49 28.85
CA ALA A 123 17.44 9.82 30.14
C ALA A 123 18.82 9.47 30.72
N ALA A 124 19.74 8.97 29.89
CA ALA A 124 21.12 8.65 30.28
C ALA A 124 21.89 9.90 30.77
N VAL A 125 21.69 11.06 30.13
CA VAL A 125 22.29 12.33 30.56
C VAL A 125 21.73 12.78 31.92
N VAL A 126 20.43 12.59 32.17
CA VAL A 126 19.77 13.03 33.42
C VAL A 126 20.11 12.12 34.60
N LEU A 127 20.31 10.82 34.34
CA LEU A 127 20.41 9.77 35.36
C LEU A 127 21.52 10.03 36.42
N PRO A 128 22.77 10.42 36.08
CA PRO A 128 23.80 10.73 37.09
C PRO A 128 23.40 11.88 38.03
N PHE A 129 22.72 12.91 37.51
CA PHE A 129 22.27 14.05 38.30
C PHE A 129 21.06 13.72 39.19
N ALA A 130 20.24 12.76 38.76
CA ALA A 130 19.15 12.22 39.54
C ALA A 130 19.64 11.29 40.66
N LEU A 131 20.66 10.46 40.40
CA LEU A 131 21.22 9.48 41.34
C LEU A 131 22.23 10.07 42.35
N ALA A 132 23.00 11.11 41.98
CA ALA A 132 24.02 11.68 42.85
C ALA A 132 23.53 12.09 44.27
N PRO A 133 22.35 12.73 44.45
CA PRO A 133 21.81 13.02 45.78
C PRO A 133 21.38 11.78 46.57
N LEU A 134 20.96 10.70 45.91
CA LEU A 134 20.60 9.43 46.56
C LEU A 134 21.84 8.75 47.14
N LEU A 135 22.91 8.68 46.35
CA LEU A 135 24.20 8.10 46.73
C LEU A 135 24.90 8.93 47.80
N ARG A 136 24.79 10.27 47.74
CA ARG A 136 25.40 11.17 48.73
C ARG A 136 24.67 11.21 50.07
N ARG A 137 23.34 10.98 50.10
CA ARG A 137 22.60 10.78 51.36
C ARG A 137 23.10 9.55 52.14
N ARG A 138 23.46 8.47 51.45
CA ARG A 138 24.02 7.27 52.08
C ARG A 138 25.44 7.46 52.63
N THR A 139 26.19 8.44 52.13
CA THR A 139 27.61 8.66 52.47
C THR A 139 27.86 9.90 53.33
N GLY A 140 26.82 10.62 53.76
CA GLY A 140 26.93 11.80 54.65
C GLY A 140 27.57 13.04 54.03
N ARG A 141 27.94 13.04 52.74
CA ARG A 141 28.62 14.16 52.07
C ARG A 141 27.61 15.26 51.65
N ARG A 142 27.95 16.53 51.92
CA ARG A 142 27.15 17.72 51.49
C ARG A 142 26.92 17.69 49.97
N SER A 143 25.65 17.75 49.55
CA SER A 143 25.29 17.77 48.12
C SER A 143 25.60 19.15 47.54
N TRP A 144 26.54 19.23 46.59
CA TRP A 144 26.74 20.44 45.79
C TRP A 144 25.53 20.57 44.85
N ARG A 145 24.65 21.54 45.12
CA ARG A 145 23.54 21.86 44.22
C ARG A 145 24.09 22.73 43.11
N ALA A 146 24.07 22.23 41.87
CA ALA A 146 24.18 23.12 40.72
C ALA A 146 23.13 24.23 40.88
N ARG A 147 23.57 25.49 40.82
CA ARG A 147 22.71 26.67 41.02
C ARG A 147 21.57 26.63 39.99
N TRP A 148 20.41 27.16 40.35
CA TRP A 148 19.19 27.05 39.53
C TRP A 148 19.39 27.57 38.09
N TRP A 149 20.24 28.58 37.89
CA TRP A 149 20.57 29.15 36.58
C TRP A 149 21.42 28.24 35.68
N LEU A 150 22.13 27.24 36.22
CA LEU A 150 22.79 26.18 35.44
C LEU A 150 21.90 24.95 35.27
N ALA A 151 21.03 24.72 36.25
CA ALA A 151 20.13 23.58 36.30
C ALA A 151 18.96 23.69 35.31
N LEU A 152 18.45 24.91 35.10
CA LEU A 152 17.30 25.18 34.26
C LEU A 152 17.62 24.94 32.77
N PRO A 153 18.69 25.51 32.19
CA PRO A 153 19.06 25.23 30.79
C PRO A 153 19.34 23.75 30.56
N GLY A 154 20.02 23.07 31.49
CA GLY A 154 20.29 21.63 31.36
C GLY A 154 19.03 20.78 31.43
N SER A 155 18.07 21.12 32.29
CA SER A 155 16.78 20.40 32.36
C SER A 155 15.94 20.66 31.12
N ALA A 156 15.94 21.89 30.61
CA ALA A 156 15.25 22.26 29.37
C ALA A 156 15.86 21.53 28.15
N ALA A 157 17.19 21.45 28.06
CA ALA A 157 17.87 20.70 27.02
C ALA A 157 17.54 19.19 27.07
N CYS A 158 17.52 18.59 28.26
CA CYS A 158 17.14 17.18 28.42
C CYS A 158 15.67 16.95 28.07
N ALA A 159 14.78 17.86 28.49
CA ALA A 159 13.36 17.78 28.15
C ALA A 159 13.14 17.91 26.63
N GLY A 160 13.84 18.84 25.97
CA GLY A 160 13.82 18.97 24.51
C GLY A 160 14.31 17.72 23.80
N LEU A 161 15.43 17.14 24.26
CA LEU A 161 15.99 15.90 23.73
C LEU A 161 15.03 14.70 23.88
N ILE A 162 14.36 14.59 25.03
CA ILE A 162 13.32 13.57 25.25
C ILE A 162 12.09 13.83 24.36
N ALA A 163 11.67 15.09 24.21
CA ALA A 163 10.52 15.45 23.38
C ALA A 163 10.74 15.19 21.88
N MET A 164 11.99 15.15 21.39
CA MET A 164 12.29 14.78 20.00
C MET A 164 11.82 13.37 19.66
N GLY A 165 11.75 12.44 20.63
CA GLY A 165 11.33 11.07 20.36
C GLY A 165 9.87 10.96 19.92
N PRO A 166 8.89 11.43 20.73
CA PRO A 166 7.49 11.50 20.32
C PRO A 166 7.27 12.30 19.03
N VAL A 167 8.00 13.40 18.82
CA VAL A 167 7.92 14.18 17.58
C VAL A 167 8.40 13.37 16.38
N ALA A 168 9.50 12.64 16.50
CA ALA A 168 10.01 11.74 15.46
C ALA A 168 9.05 10.58 15.19
N ALA A 169 8.46 9.97 16.23
CA ALA A 169 7.46 8.92 16.09
C ALA A 169 6.17 9.42 15.43
N TRP A 170 5.76 10.66 15.70
CA TRP A 170 4.64 11.31 15.04
C TRP A 170 4.94 11.68 13.58
N ALA A 171 6.17 12.11 13.28
CA ALA A 171 6.59 12.49 11.93
C ALA A 171 6.80 11.27 11.02
N PHE A 172 7.45 10.22 11.53
CA PHE A 172 7.79 8.98 10.81
C PHE A 172 7.28 7.75 11.58
N PRO A 173 5.96 7.51 11.59
CA PRO A 173 5.38 6.33 12.22
C PRO A 173 5.56 5.09 11.34
N VAL A 174 5.36 3.92 11.96
CA VAL A 174 4.99 2.72 11.19
C VAL A 174 3.58 2.96 10.62
N PRO A 175 3.36 2.83 9.30
CA PRO A 175 2.07 3.11 8.72
C PRO A 175 1.00 2.13 9.23
N VAL A 176 -0.17 2.67 9.54
CA VAL A 176 -1.36 1.90 9.89
C VAL A 176 -2.38 2.09 8.79
N PHE A 177 -2.70 1.01 8.09
CA PHE A 177 -3.67 1.03 6.99
C PHE A 177 -5.10 1.20 7.51
N PRO A 178 -5.94 2.05 6.90
CA PRO A 178 -7.35 2.16 7.25
C PRO A 178 -8.08 0.84 6.99
N GLU A 179 -9.08 0.52 7.81
CA GLU A 179 -9.96 -0.62 7.53
C GLU A 179 -10.82 -0.29 6.29
N PRO A 180 -10.85 -1.17 5.27
CA PRO A 180 -11.70 -0.98 4.11
C PRO A 180 -13.18 -0.97 4.50
N SER A 181 -13.98 -0.16 3.81
CA SER A 181 -15.39 0.04 4.17
C SER A 181 -16.39 -0.86 3.44
N GLY A 182 -15.94 -1.58 2.40
CA GLY A 182 -16.81 -2.43 1.58
C GLY A 182 -17.17 -3.77 2.21
N ASP A 183 -18.05 -4.51 1.52
CA ASP A 183 -18.64 -5.76 2.03
C ASP A 183 -17.70 -6.97 1.97
N PHE A 184 -16.70 -6.92 1.08
CA PHE A 184 -15.76 -8.00 0.87
C PHE A 184 -14.53 -7.86 1.76
N ALA A 185 -14.03 -8.99 2.28
CA ALA A 185 -12.65 -9.03 2.72
C ALA A 185 -11.72 -8.88 1.51
N VAL A 186 -10.46 -8.53 1.73
CA VAL A 186 -9.51 -8.30 0.64
C VAL A 186 -8.46 -9.40 0.61
N GLY A 187 -8.33 -10.05 -0.54
CA GLY A 187 -7.22 -10.95 -0.86
C GLY A 187 -6.18 -10.21 -1.68
N THR A 188 -4.91 -10.60 -1.56
CA THR A 188 -3.86 -10.07 -2.42
C THR A 188 -2.90 -11.17 -2.88
N ARG A 189 -2.32 -10.96 -4.05
CA ARG A 189 -1.27 -11.82 -4.60
C ARG A 189 -0.37 -11.05 -5.56
N VAL A 190 0.84 -11.56 -5.78
CA VAL A 190 1.80 -10.98 -6.72
C VAL A 190 2.02 -11.95 -7.88
N VAL A 191 2.00 -11.43 -9.10
CA VAL A 191 2.27 -12.17 -10.33
C VAL A 191 3.37 -11.45 -11.12
N GLN A 192 4.10 -12.21 -11.92
CA GLN A 192 5.13 -11.68 -12.82
C GLN A 192 4.86 -12.19 -14.23
N TRP A 193 4.89 -11.29 -15.20
CA TRP A 193 4.66 -11.62 -16.60
C TRP A 193 5.71 -10.97 -17.49
N THR A 194 6.20 -11.74 -18.46
CA THR A 194 7.13 -11.30 -19.49
C THR A 194 6.38 -11.18 -20.81
N ASP A 195 6.54 -10.04 -21.48
CA ASP A 195 5.94 -9.77 -22.77
C ASP A 195 6.78 -10.40 -23.90
N PRO A 196 6.28 -11.45 -24.57
CA PRO A 196 7.06 -12.13 -25.61
C PRO A 196 7.25 -11.29 -26.87
N LEU A 197 6.57 -10.15 -27.00
CA LEU A 197 6.59 -9.30 -28.19
C LEU A 197 7.34 -7.98 -27.98
N ARG A 198 7.75 -7.66 -26.75
CA ARG A 198 8.45 -6.41 -26.44
C ARG A 198 9.85 -6.67 -25.90
N PRO A 199 10.91 -6.25 -26.62
CA PRO A 199 12.26 -6.30 -26.08
C PRO A 199 12.40 -5.36 -24.88
N GLU A 200 13.33 -5.68 -23.97
CA GLU A 200 13.72 -4.78 -22.89
C GLU A 200 14.75 -3.77 -23.41
N GLY A 201 14.36 -2.48 -23.42
CA GLY A 201 15.16 -1.40 -24.00
C GLY A 201 16.28 -0.90 -23.08
N PHE A 202 16.27 -1.30 -21.80
CA PHE A 202 17.24 -0.86 -20.79
C PHE A 202 18.40 -1.83 -20.58
N THR A 203 18.44 -2.95 -21.30
CA THR A 203 19.57 -3.88 -21.24
C THR A 203 20.28 -3.99 -22.59
N ALA A 204 21.54 -4.39 -22.55
CA ALA A 204 22.34 -4.60 -23.75
C ALA A 204 22.07 -5.96 -24.41
N ASP A 205 21.31 -6.86 -23.76
CA ASP A 205 20.98 -8.17 -24.32
C ASP A 205 19.78 -8.04 -25.28
N PRO A 206 19.97 -8.27 -26.59
CA PRO A 206 18.88 -8.13 -27.56
C PRO A 206 17.78 -9.19 -27.42
N ASN A 207 18.00 -10.22 -26.59
CA ASN A 207 17.00 -11.26 -26.31
C ASN A 207 16.25 -11.02 -25.00
N ASP A 208 16.59 -9.96 -24.25
CA ASP A 208 15.88 -9.61 -23.04
C ASP A 208 14.51 -9.04 -23.38
N LEU A 209 13.52 -9.40 -22.57
CA LEU A 209 12.11 -9.12 -22.84
C LEU A 209 11.49 -8.39 -21.66
N ARG A 210 10.64 -7.42 -21.98
CA ARG A 210 9.99 -6.57 -20.98
C ARG A 210 9.21 -7.42 -20.00
N THR A 211 9.61 -7.38 -18.73
CA THR A 211 8.99 -8.16 -17.65
C THR A 211 8.40 -7.23 -16.61
N VAL A 212 7.12 -7.37 -16.28
CA VAL A 212 6.46 -6.55 -15.25
C VAL A 212 6.05 -7.40 -14.05
N VAL A 213 6.07 -6.79 -12.87
CA VAL A 213 5.56 -7.38 -11.62
C VAL A 213 4.25 -6.68 -11.28
N VAL A 214 3.22 -7.45 -10.96
CA VAL A 214 1.88 -6.92 -10.72
C VAL A 214 1.39 -7.41 -9.37
N GLN A 215 0.91 -6.50 -8.54
CA GLN A 215 0.15 -6.83 -7.34
C GLN A 215 -1.34 -6.77 -7.64
N LEU A 216 -2.04 -7.85 -7.33
CA LEU A 216 -3.48 -7.95 -7.43
C LEU A 216 -4.09 -7.80 -6.04
N TRP A 217 -5.15 -6.99 -5.93
CA TRP A 217 -6.09 -7.01 -4.82
C TRP A 217 -7.46 -7.40 -5.36
N TYR A 218 -8.15 -8.28 -4.66
CA TYR A 218 -9.41 -8.82 -5.14
C TYR A 218 -10.39 -9.09 -4.00
N PRO A 219 -11.70 -9.11 -4.29
CA PRO A 219 -12.72 -9.44 -3.31
C PRO A 219 -12.55 -10.89 -2.84
N ALA A 220 -12.45 -11.08 -1.53
CA ALA A 220 -12.14 -12.35 -0.89
C ALA A 220 -13.18 -12.72 0.18
N GLN A 221 -13.15 -14.00 0.55
CA GLN A 221 -13.88 -14.51 1.70
C GLN A 221 -13.22 -14.01 3.00
N ARG A 222 -14.02 -13.87 4.06
CA ARG A 222 -13.49 -13.53 5.37
C ARG A 222 -12.55 -14.63 5.86
N SER A 223 -11.31 -14.25 6.12
CA SER A 223 -10.30 -15.16 6.66
C SER A 223 -10.46 -15.32 8.17
N PRO A 224 -10.06 -16.48 8.74
CA PRO A 224 -10.03 -16.67 10.19
C PRO A 224 -9.18 -15.62 10.91
N ALA A 225 -9.47 -15.42 12.20
CA ALA A 225 -8.63 -14.59 13.06
C ALA A 225 -7.18 -15.13 13.07
N GLY A 226 -6.21 -14.26 12.84
CA GLY A 226 -4.78 -14.61 12.77
C GLY A 226 -4.27 -15.02 11.40
N ALA A 227 -5.07 -14.90 10.33
CA ALA A 227 -4.57 -15.04 8.97
C ALA A 227 -3.43 -14.04 8.67
N GLN A 228 -2.46 -14.47 7.87
CA GLN A 228 -1.30 -13.66 7.53
C GLN A 228 -1.72 -12.47 6.66
N ARG A 229 -1.70 -11.27 7.25
CA ARG A 229 -1.86 -10.02 6.51
C ARG A 229 -0.66 -9.81 5.59
N ALA A 230 -0.88 -9.16 4.46
CA ALA A 230 0.19 -8.88 3.51
C ALA A 230 1.17 -7.86 4.07
N GLN A 231 2.45 -8.07 3.79
CA GLN A 231 3.49 -7.12 4.13
C GLN A 231 3.47 -5.93 3.18
N TYR A 232 3.65 -4.73 3.70
CA TYR A 232 3.75 -3.54 2.87
C TYR A 232 5.10 -3.49 2.13
N LEU A 233 5.12 -2.91 0.93
CA LEU A 233 6.29 -2.79 0.04
C LEU A 233 6.92 -4.10 -0.49
N GLY A 234 6.39 -5.29 -0.18
CA GLY A 234 6.99 -6.52 -0.69
C GLY A 234 6.28 -7.81 -0.30
N ARG A 235 6.68 -8.92 -0.91
CA ARG A 235 6.24 -10.28 -0.53
C ARG A 235 6.95 -10.78 0.74
N THR A 236 8.13 -10.23 0.99
CA THR A 236 8.99 -10.61 2.10
C THR A 236 9.61 -9.37 2.74
N GLU A 237 10.12 -9.55 3.96
CA GLU A 237 10.73 -8.46 4.71
C GLU A 237 12.01 -7.93 4.04
N HIS A 238 12.71 -8.81 3.31
CA HIS A 238 13.85 -8.40 2.50
C HIS A 238 13.44 -7.51 1.33
N GLU A 239 12.43 -7.92 0.56
CA GLU A 239 11.90 -7.12 -0.54
C GLU A 239 11.37 -5.77 -0.04
N ALA A 240 10.60 -5.77 1.05
CA ALA A 240 10.05 -4.56 1.65
C ALA A 240 11.16 -3.56 2.05
N ARG A 241 12.25 -4.04 2.65
CA ARG A 241 13.41 -3.19 2.99
C ARG A 241 14.11 -2.65 1.74
N THR A 242 14.40 -3.51 0.76
CA THR A 242 15.03 -3.09 -0.50
C THR A 242 14.21 -2.00 -1.21
N VAL A 243 12.89 -2.16 -1.25
CA VAL A 243 11.98 -1.16 -1.84
C VAL A 243 11.94 0.11 -1.00
N SER A 244 11.85 0.01 0.33
CA SER A 244 11.86 1.16 1.23
C SER A 244 13.14 1.99 1.11
N ASP A 245 14.30 1.33 1.08
CA ASP A 245 15.61 1.98 0.92
C ASP A 245 15.73 2.69 -0.42
N ALA A 246 15.25 2.06 -1.51
CA ALA A 246 15.25 2.65 -2.83
C ALA A 246 14.33 3.88 -2.91
N LEU A 247 13.12 3.80 -2.32
CA LEU A 247 12.20 4.94 -2.23
C LEU A 247 12.80 6.10 -1.42
N ALA A 248 13.44 5.81 -0.29
CA ALA A 248 14.12 6.83 0.53
C ALA A 248 15.26 7.48 -0.26
N GLY A 249 16.08 6.68 -0.95
CA GLY A 249 17.17 7.15 -1.79
C GLY A 249 16.70 8.04 -2.95
N ALA A 250 15.59 7.69 -3.59
CA ALA A 250 15.02 8.45 -4.72
C ALA A 250 14.62 9.89 -4.33
N VAL A 251 14.23 10.12 -3.08
CA VAL A 251 13.86 11.45 -2.55
C VAL A 251 14.95 12.08 -1.66
N GLY A 252 16.14 11.48 -1.60
CA GLY A 252 17.27 11.97 -0.81
C GLY A 252 17.08 11.87 0.72
N LEU A 253 16.14 11.03 1.18
CA LEU A 253 15.94 10.76 2.59
C LEU A 253 16.88 9.64 3.07
N PRO A 254 17.53 9.80 4.24
CA PRO A 254 18.24 8.69 4.88
C PRO A 254 17.30 7.53 5.19
N GLY A 255 17.64 6.30 4.76
CA GLY A 255 16.81 5.11 4.89
C GLY A 255 16.28 4.88 6.31
N PHE A 256 17.11 5.14 7.32
CA PHE A 256 16.73 4.93 8.72
C PHE A 256 15.45 5.68 9.14
N LEU A 257 15.14 6.83 8.51
CA LEU A 257 13.93 7.60 8.81
C LEU A 257 12.65 6.81 8.52
N VAL A 258 12.69 5.88 7.57
CA VAL A 258 11.56 5.08 7.10
C VAL A 258 11.70 3.59 7.39
N ASP A 259 12.63 3.17 8.26
CA ASP A 259 12.83 1.76 8.64
C ASP A 259 11.55 1.07 9.18
N GLY A 260 10.62 1.85 9.72
CA GLY A 260 9.32 1.33 10.20
C GLY A 260 8.31 1.03 9.09
N VAL A 261 8.49 1.56 7.89
CA VAL A 261 7.59 1.32 6.75
C VAL A 261 7.55 -0.15 6.33
N PRO A 262 8.68 -0.86 6.15
CA PRO A 262 8.68 -2.29 5.79
C PRO A 262 8.17 -3.22 6.90
N GLU A 263 8.02 -2.73 8.14
CA GLU A 263 7.44 -3.50 9.26
C GLU A 263 5.90 -3.54 9.21
N ALA A 264 5.28 -2.63 8.44
CA ALA A 264 3.83 -2.52 8.36
C ALA A 264 3.19 -3.68 7.60
N HIS A 265 1.99 -4.03 8.05
CA HIS A 265 1.11 -5.00 7.40
C HIS A 265 -0.17 -4.29 6.95
N THR A 266 -0.66 -4.66 5.78
CA THR A 266 -1.84 -4.08 5.14
C THR A 266 -3.11 -4.76 5.64
N ARG A 267 -4.30 -4.40 5.14
CA ARG A 267 -5.54 -5.07 5.55
C ARG A 267 -5.85 -6.33 4.74
N ALA A 268 -5.25 -6.50 3.58
CA ALA A 268 -5.39 -7.68 2.74
C ALA A 268 -4.70 -8.92 3.33
N VAL A 269 -5.22 -10.10 2.98
CA VAL A 269 -4.65 -11.40 3.32
C VAL A 269 -4.03 -12.03 2.08
N VAL A 270 -2.81 -12.54 2.22
CA VAL A 270 -2.07 -13.19 1.12
C VAL A 270 -2.81 -14.45 0.68
N ASP A 271 -3.06 -14.57 -0.64
CA ASP A 271 -3.70 -15.72 -1.28
C ASP A 271 -5.03 -16.16 -0.62
N ALA A 272 -5.78 -15.19 -0.08
CA ALA A 272 -7.10 -15.44 0.48
C ALA A 272 -8.05 -16.05 -0.57
N PRO A 273 -8.93 -16.99 -0.21
CA PRO A 273 -9.91 -17.51 -1.16
C PRO A 273 -10.78 -16.40 -1.74
N VAL A 274 -10.88 -16.34 -3.07
CA VAL A 274 -11.74 -15.37 -3.78
C VAL A 274 -13.17 -15.46 -3.25
N ALA A 275 -13.86 -14.33 -3.16
CA ALA A 275 -15.23 -14.25 -2.65
C ALA A 275 -16.17 -15.25 -3.34
N GLY A 276 -17.15 -15.80 -2.62
CA GLY A 276 -18.10 -16.78 -3.15
C GLY A 276 -19.08 -16.18 -4.18
N GLY A 277 -20.07 -16.99 -4.62
CA GLY A 277 -21.22 -16.48 -5.37
C GLY A 277 -21.09 -16.40 -6.90
N GLY A 278 -19.92 -16.72 -7.48
CA GLY A 278 -19.73 -16.74 -8.93
C GLY A 278 -19.71 -15.36 -9.60
N GLU A 279 -19.72 -14.28 -8.80
CA GLU A 279 -19.62 -12.90 -9.28
C GLU A 279 -18.29 -12.68 -10.02
N ARG A 280 -18.36 -11.88 -11.08
CA ARG A 280 -17.20 -11.41 -11.85
C ARG A 280 -16.92 -9.96 -11.49
N PHE A 281 -15.66 -9.63 -11.26
CA PHE A 281 -15.25 -8.33 -10.74
C PHE A 281 -14.70 -7.44 -11.85
N PRO A 282 -15.24 -6.22 -12.03
CA PRO A 282 -14.65 -5.22 -12.92
C PRO A 282 -13.20 -4.95 -12.53
N ILE A 283 -12.36 -4.65 -13.52
CA ILE A 283 -10.91 -4.56 -13.37
C ILE A 283 -10.50 -3.08 -13.30
N VAL A 284 -9.56 -2.76 -12.40
CA VAL A 284 -8.94 -1.45 -12.29
C VAL A 284 -7.43 -1.62 -12.35
N LEU A 285 -6.81 -1.23 -13.46
CA LEU A 285 -5.35 -1.22 -13.58
C LEU A 285 -4.79 0.07 -12.98
N PHE A 286 -3.65 0.00 -12.30
CA PHE A 286 -3.00 1.13 -11.65
C PHE A 286 -1.51 1.24 -12.01
N SER A 287 -1.09 2.40 -12.49
CA SER A 287 0.32 2.77 -12.67
C SER A 287 0.76 3.78 -11.60
N PRO A 288 1.87 3.53 -10.86
CA PRO A 288 2.35 4.42 -9.80
C PRO A 288 2.98 5.72 -10.37
N GLY A 289 3.44 6.62 -9.51
CA GLY A 289 4.22 7.79 -9.92
C GLY A 289 5.61 7.44 -10.46
N SER A 290 6.39 8.45 -10.88
CA SER A 290 7.81 8.25 -11.25
C SER A 290 8.59 7.83 -10.00
N GLY A 291 9.45 6.82 -10.11
CA GLY A 291 10.08 6.18 -8.95
C GLY A 291 9.13 5.37 -8.06
N GLY A 292 7.82 5.44 -8.29
CA GLY A 292 6.82 4.73 -7.52
C GLY A 292 6.80 3.23 -7.79
N VAL A 293 6.16 2.48 -6.89
CA VAL A 293 6.09 1.01 -6.91
C VAL A 293 4.65 0.51 -6.89
N ARG A 294 4.42 -0.77 -7.20
CA ARG A 294 3.09 -1.39 -7.24
C ARG A 294 2.28 -1.21 -5.95
N THR A 295 2.94 -1.08 -4.80
CA THR A 295 2.28 -0.88 -3.50
C THR A 295 2.07 0.59 -3.12
N GLN A 296 2.34 1.55 -4.00
CA GLN A 296 2.23 3.00 -3.72
C GLN A 296 0.85 3.43 -3.19
N ASN A 297 -0.20 2.75 -3.64
CA ASN A 297 -1.61 3.08 -3.41
C ASN A 297 -2.39 1.90 -2.82
N THR A 298 -1.81 1.21 -1.84
CA THR A 298 -2.39 0.00 -1.24
C THR A 298 -3.67 0.30 -0.48
N ALA A 299 -3.76 1.39 0.30
CA ALA A 299 -4.99 1.73 1.01
C ALA A 299 -6.16 1.98 0.04
N TRP A 300 -5.88 2.64 -1.08
CA TRP A 300 -6.83 2.86 -2.17
C TRP A 300 -7.23 1.54 -2.86
N ALA A 301 -6.25 0.67 -3.16
CA ALA A 301 -6.51 -0.61 -3.81
C ALA A 301 -7.34 -1.56 -2.94
N GLU A 302 -7.06 -1.60 -1.63
CA GLU A 302 -7.83 -2.40 -0.67
C GLU A 302 -9.26 -1.88 -0.50
N GLU A 303 -9.45 -0.57 -0.47
CA GLU A 303 -10.79 0.03 -0.47
C GLU A 303 -11.57 -0.41 -1.72
N LEU A 304 -11.02 -0.21 -2.92
CA LEU A 304 -11.68 -0.63 -4.17
C LEU A 304 -11.99 -2.13 -4.20
N ALA A 305 -11.06 -2.97 -3.76
CA ALA A 305 -11.26 -4.41 -3.71
C ALA A 305 -12.35 -4.82 -2.71
N SER A 306 -12.45 -4.15 -1.56
CA SER A 306 -13.54 -4.39 -0.60
C SER A 306 -14.92 -4.06 -1.17
N HIS A 307 -14.99 -3.19 -2.18
CA HIS A 307 -16.21 -2.81 -2.90
C HIS A 307 -16.46 -3.63 -4.17
N GLY A 308 -15.74 -4.73 -4.39
CA GLY A 308 -16.04 -5.67 -5.48
C GLY A 308 -15.29 -5.41 -6.79
N TYR A 309 -14.15 -4.71 -6.76
CA TYR A 309 -13.27 -4.53 -7.91
C TYR A 309 -12.03 -5.43 -7.81
N LEU A 310 -11.50 -5.90 -8.94
CA LEU A 310 -10.13 -6.39 -8.96
C LEU A 310 -9.20 -5.21 -9.30
N VAL A 311 -8.22 -4.94 -8.43
CA VAL A 311 -7.20 -3.92 -8.67
C VAL A 311 -5.89 -4.60 -9.05
N ALA A 312 -5.26 -4.15 -10.13
CA ALA A 312 -3.96 -4.65 -10.60
C ALA A 312 -2.96 -3.49 -10.70
N ALA A 313 -2.04 -3.37 -9.74
CA ALA A 313 -1.01 -2.33 -9.72
C ALA A 313 0.34 -2.86 -10.22
N LEU A 314 1.04 -2.05 -11.01
CA LEU A 314 2.25 -2.46 -11.71
C LEU A 314 3.51 -1.87 -11.08
N ASP A 315 4.57 -2.66 -11.04
CA ASP A 315 5.94 -2.17 -11.08
C ASP A 315 6.37 -2.02 -12.54
N HIS A 316 7.05 -0.92 -12.85
CA HIS A 316 7.64 -0.66 -14.15
C HIS A 316 9.16 -0.72 -14.01
N PRO A 317 9.83 -1.84 -14.39
CA PRO A 317 11.27 -1.96 -14.26
C PRO A 317 12.02 -0.81 -14.93
N TYR A 318 13.15 -0.42 -14.32
CA TYR A 318 14.00 0.72 -14.68
C TYR A 318 13.40 2.11 -14.44
N ASP A 319 12.12 2.21 -14.03
CA ASP A 319 11.49 3.47 -13.60
C ASP A 319 11.00 3.43 -12.15
N SER A 320 10.43 2.31 -11.71
CA SER A 320 10.14 2.06 -10.30
C SER A 320 11.41 2.02 -9.47
N ALA A 321 11.41 2.60 -8.26
CA ALA A 321 12.61 2.75 -7.44
C ALA A 321 13.36 1.43 -7.21
N ALA A 322 12.63 0.34 -6.97
CA ALA A 322 13.15 -1.01 -7.01
C ALA A 322 12.05 -2.00 -7.41
N VAL A 323 12.40 -2.97 -8.24
CA VAL A 323 11.55 -4.10 -8.65
C VAL A 323 12.30 -5.38 -8.34
N VAL A 324 11.79 -6.16 -7.39
CA VAL A 324 12.35 -7.47 -7.06
C VAL A 324 11.63 -8.54 -7.88
N LEU A 325 12.35 -9.21 -8.77
CA LEU A 325 11.81 -10.28 -9.60
C LEU A 325 11.65 -11.59 -8.80
N ALA A 326 10.88 -12.53 -9.34
CA ALA A 326 10.65 -13.85 -8.76
C ALA A 326 11.93 -14.70 -8.63
N ASP A 327 12.96 -14.41 -9.43
CA ASP A 327 14.28 -15.04 -9.35
C ASP A 327 15.22 -14.39 -8.31
N GLY A 328 14.76 -13.35 -7.62
CA GLY A 328 15.50 -12.62 -6.59
C GLY A 328 16.35 -11.46 -7.11
N ARG A 329 16.45 -11.25 -8.44
CA ARG A 329 17.12 -10.06 -8.99
C ARG A 329 16.35 -8.79 -8.62
N THR A 330 17.09 -7.73 -8.31
CA THR A 330 16.53 -6.38 -8.09
C THR A 330 16.90 -5.47 -9.24
N ILE A 331 15.90 -4.88 -9.89
CA ILE A 331 16.05 -3.84 -10.91
C ILE A 331 15.77 -2.50 -10.26
N HIS A 332 16.68 -1.54 -10.39
CA HIS A 332 16.53 -0.19 -9.85
C HIS A 332 16.14 0.81 -10.94
N ALA A 333 15.60 1.95 -10.53
CA ALA A 333 15.36 3.05 -11.45
C ALA A 333 16.67 3.56 -12.05
N GLU A 334 16.68 3.78 -13.36
CA GLU A 334 17.79 4.43 -14.10
C GLU A 334 17.42 5.84 -14.56
N THR A 335 16.16 6.25 -14.37
CA THR A 335 15.66 7.56 -14.76
C THR A 335 16.19 8.65 -13.82
N ALA A 336 16.86 9.65 -14.38
CA ALA A 336 17.29 10.85 -13.66
C ALA A 336 16.92 12.11 -14.46
N SER A 337 16.56 13.18 -13.74
CA SER A 337 16.40 14.51 -14.36
C SER A 337 17.75 14.93 -14.96
N THR A 338 17.70 15.41 -16.20
CA THR A 338 18.87 15.88 -16.93
C THR A 338 19.21 17.33 -16.61
N GLY A 339 18.31 18.03 -15.89
CA GLY A 339 18.39 19.47 -15.63
C GLY A 339 17.99 20.32 -16.84
N ASP A 340 17.68 19.68 -17.98
CA ASP A 340 17.12 20.30 -19.17
C ASP A 340 15.63 19.96 -19.27
N ARG A 341 14.80 21.00 -19.24
CA ARG A 341 13.34 20.85 -19.16
C ARG A 341 12.74 20.18 -20.40
N ASP A 342 13.24 20.48 -21.60
CA ASP A 342 12.66 19.95 -22.84
C ASP A 342 13.09 18.49 -23.03
N ARG A 343 14.32 18.17 -22.61
CA ARG A 343 14.80 16.80 -22.56
C ARG A 343 14.04 15.97 -21.52
N ASP A 344 13.81 16.52 -20.33
CA ASP A 344 13.04 15.86 -19.27
C ASP A 344 11.58 15.63 -19.69
N GLU A 345 10.98 16.56 -20.42
CA GLU A 345 9.63 16.38 -20.99
C GLU A 345 9.61 15.25 -22.03
N THR A 346 10.64 15.16 -22.87
CA THR A 346 10.77 14.07 -23.86
C THR A 346 10.91 12.71 -23.16
N LEU A 347 11.77 12.63 -22.14
CA LEU A 347 11.94 11.42 -21.33
C LEU A 347 10.65 11.03 -20.60
N ALA A 348 9.90 12.01 -20.07
CA ALA A 348 8.62 11.75 -19.43
C ALA A 348 7.58 11.22 -20.43
N ALA A 349 7.55 11.74 -21.67
CA ALA A 349 6.68 11.22 -22.72
C ALA A 349 7.05 9.78 -23.15
N ASP A 350 8.34 9.49 -23.28
CA ASP A 350 8.83 8.14 -23.60
C ASP A 350 8.47 7.14 -22.49
N TRP A 351 8.70 7.49 -21.23
CA TRP A 351 8.30 6.68 -20.09
C TRP A 351 6.79 6.50 -19.97
N THR A 352 6.02 7.55 -20.25
CA THR A 352 4.55 7.48 -20.32
C THR A 352 4.11 6.45 -21.36
N ALA A 353 4.79 6.38 -22.50
CA ALA A 353 4.50 5.39 -23.54
C ALA A 353 4.85 3.96 -23.14
N VAL A 354 6.00 3.74 -22.48
CA VAL A 354 6.38 2.43 -21.94
C VAL A 354 5.35 1.94 -20.93
N ARG A 355 4.94 2.83 -20.00
CA ARG A 355 3.94 2.52 -18.97
C ARG A 355 2.56 2.23 -19.57
N ALA A 356 2.14 2.98 -20.59
CA ALA A 356 0.90 2.73 -21.30
C ALA A 356 0.88 1.35 -21.99
N ALA A 357 2.01 0.96 -22.61
CA ALA A 357 2.17 -0.36 -23.20
C ALA A 357 2.18 -1.48 -22.14
N ASP A 358 2.81 -1.25 -20.98
CA ASP A 358 2.79 -2.18 -19.85
C ASP A 358 1.36 -2.40 -19.33
N LEU A 359 0.54 -1.34 -19.22
CA LEU A 359 -0.87 -1.43 -18.82
C LEU A 359 -1.69 -2.27 -19.82
N GLY A 360 -1.53 -2.02 -21.13
CA GLY A 360 -2.21 -2.80 -22.17
C GLY A 360 -1.77 -4.27 -22.19
N PHE A 361 -0.49 -4.55 -21.94
CA PHE A 361 0.03 -5.91 -21.80
C PHE A 361 -0.57 -6.63 -20.58
N VAL A 362 -0.61 -5.98 -19.42
CA VAL A 362 -1.21 -6.55 -18.20
C VAL A 362 -2.69 -6.85 -18.39
N LEU A 363 -3.44 -6.00 -19.08
CA LEU A 363 -4.83 -6.29 -19.43
C LEU A 363 -4.95 -7.57 -20.27
N THR A 364 -4.11 -7.75 -21.28
CA THR A 364 -4.07 -8.99 -22.08
C THR A 364 -3.78 -10.23 -21.22
N ARG A 365 -2.89 -10.11 -20.22
CA ARG A 365 -2.59 -11.21 -19.29
C ARG A 365 -3.77 -11.52 -18.37
N LEU A 366 -4.50 -10.51 -17.89
CA LEU A 366 -5.71 -10.69 -17.10
C LEU A 366 -6.84 -11.36 -17.91
N GLU A 367 -7.00 -11.00 -19.19
CA GLU A 367 -7.92 -11.69 -20.10
C GLU A 367 -7.58 -13.17 -20.30
N GLY A 368 -6.29 -13.49 -20.45
CA GLY A 368 -5.83 -14.87 -20.52
C GLY A 368 -6.06 -15.65 -19.22
N LEU A 369 -5.82 -15.00 -18.07
CA LEU A 369 -6.05 -15.57 -16.75
C LEU A 369 -7.54 -15.90 -16.54
N ASP A 370 -8.45 -14.99 -16.90
CA ASP A 370 -9.89 -15.20 -16.82
C ASP A 370 -10.35 -16.37 -17.70
N ARG A 371 -9.79 -16.49 -18.91
CA ARG A 371 -10.04 -17.60 -19.84
C ARG A 371 -9.42 -18.94 -19.40
N GLY A 372 -8.60 -18.96 -18.36
CA GLY A 372 -7.97 -20.17 -17.83
C GLY A 372 -6.74 -20.64 -18.62
N GLU A 373 -6.02 -19.72 -19.28
CA GLU A 373 -4.72 -20.05 -19.91
C GLU A 373 -3.67 -20.49 -18.90
N THR A 374 -3.82 -20.06 -17.65
CA THR A 374 -3.03 -20.48 -16.49
C THR A 374 -3.96 -20.87 -15.35
N VAL A 375 -3.60 -21.91 -14.59
CA VAL A 375 -4.37 -22.33 -13.42
C VAL A 375 -4.27 -21.26 -12.34
N ASP A 376 -5.37 -20.58 -12.05
CA ASP A 376 -5.43 -19.50 -11.07
C ASP A 376 -6.78 -19.49 -10.31
N PRO A 377 -6.83 -19.23 -9.00
CA PRO A 377 -8.07 -19.00 -8.25
C PRO A 377 -8.99 -17.91 -8.82
N LEU A 378 -8.43 -16.94 -9.57
CA LEU A 378 -9.17 -15.87 -10.22
C LEU A 378 -9.71 -16.24 -11.62
N THR A 379 -9.45 -17.45 -12.11
CA THR A 379 -9.99 -17.92 -13.40
C THR A 379 -11.52 -17.89 -13.40
N GLY A 380 -12.10 -17.28 -14.44
CA GLY A 380 -13.55 -17.07 -14.59
C GLY A 380 -14.15 -16.05 -13.62
N ARG A 381 -13.33 -15.29 -12.88
CA ARG A 381 -13.77 -14.32 -11.87
C ARG A 381 -13.57 -12.86 -12.28
N LEU A 382 -12.96 -12.59 -13.42
CA LEU A 382 -12.66 -11.23 -13.84
C LEU A 382 -13.67 -10.78 -14.87
N ASP A 383 -14.20 -9.57 -14.73
CA ASP A 383 -15.05 -8.97 -15.75
C ASP A 383 -14.20 -8.13 -16.69
N THR A 384 -13.63 -8.79 -17.70
CA THR A 384 -12.75 -8.16 -18.70
C THR A 384 -13.50 -7.27 -19.69
N GLY A 385 -14.83 -7.20 -19.62
CA GLY A 385 -15.65 -6.25 -20.39
C GLY A 385 -15.95 -4.96 -19.64
N ARG A 386 -15.41 -4.79 -18.43
CA ARG A 386 -15.55 -3.60 -17.60
C ARG A 386 -14.22 -3.26 -16.94
N VAL A 387 -13.43 -2.44 -17.63
CA VAL A 387 -12.04 -2.18 -17.27
C VAL A 387 -11.77 -0.68 -17.16
N ALA A 388 -11.29 -0.25 -16.00
CA ALA A 388 -10.72 1.07 -15.81
C ALA A 388 -9.19 1.02 -15.84
N VAL A 389 -8.58 2.08 -16.36
CA VAL A 389 -7.14 2.35 -16.22
C VAL A 389 -6.92 3.60 -15.40
N THR A 390 -6.01 3.50 -14.44
CA THR A 390 -5.77 4.53 -13.43
C THR A 390 -4.28 4.72 -13.21
N GLY A 391 -3.90 5.86 -12.67
CA GLY A 391 -2.54 6.03 -12.17
C GLY A 391 -2.31 7.37 -11.50
N HIS A 392 -1.16 7.48 -10.83
CA HIS A 392 -0.76 8.67 -10.10
C HIS A 392 0.41 9.38 -10.78
N SER A 393 0.39 10.71 -10.83
CA SER A 393 1.47 11.50 -11.41
C SER A 393 1.75 11.06 -12.87
N ILE A 394 2.99 10.69 -13.23
CA ILE A 394 3.29 10.12 -14.56
C ILE A 394 2.46 8.85 -14.90
N GLY A 395 2.04 8.08 -13.88
CA GLY A 395 1.13 6.96 -14.06
C GLY A 395 -0.27 7.38 -14.49
N GLY A 396 -0.72 8.56 -14.07
CA GLY A 396 -1.98 9.16 -14.53
C GLY A 396 -1.91 9.60 -16.00
N ALA A 397 -0.77 10.18 -16.40
CA ALA A 397 -0.46 10.43 -17.81
C ALA A 397 -0.46 9.13 -18.63
N ALA A 398 0.14 8.06 -18.09
CA ALA A 398 0.18 6.75 -18.72
C ALA A 398 -1.21 6.13 -18.85
N ALA A 399 -2.09 6.32 -17.86
CA ALA A 399 -3.49 5.89 -17.92
C ALA A 399 -4.27 6.61 -19.04
N LEU A 400 -4.12 7.94 -19.13
CA LEU A 400 -4.70 8.73 -20.22
C LEU A 400 -4.19 8.25 -21.59
N GLN A 401 -2.89 7.99 -21.71
CA GLN A 401 -2.30 7.51 -22.96
C GLN A 401 -2.74 6.07 -23.31
N ALA A 402 -2.77 5.16 -22.34
CA ALA A 402 -3.21 3.77 -22.53
C ALA A 402 -4.64 3.72 -23.06
N ALA A 403 -5.57 4.50 -22.49
CA ALA A 403 -6.96 4.52 -22.91
C ALA A 403 -7.20 5.10 -24.31
N ARG A 404 -6.33 6.00 -24.77
CA ARG A 404 -6.35 6.50 -26.17
C ARG A 404 -5.91 5.42 -27.16
N GLN A 405 -4.97 4.58 -26.76
CA GLN A 405 -4.33 3.59 -27.62
C GLN A 405 -5.06 2.24 -27.62
N ASP A 406 -5.68 1.88 -26.50
CA ASP A 406 -6.35 0.61 -26.28
C ASP A 406 -7.83 0.82 -25.94
N ARG A 407 -8.70 0.33 -26.82
CA ARG A 407 -10.16 0.48 -26.69
C ARG A 407 -10.80 -0.48 -25.69
N ARG A 408 -10.03 -1.40 -25.12
CA ARG A 408 -10.52 -2.33 -24.09
C ARG A 408 -10.72 -1.63 -22.73
N PHE A 409 -10.16 -0.44 -22.54
CA PHE A 409 -10.46 0.38 -21.39
C PHE A 409 -11.79 1.10 -21.59
N ASP A 410 -12.67 1.02 -20.59
CA ASP A 410 -14.01 1.62 -20.56
C ASP A 410 -14.05 2.94 -19.77
N ALA A 411 -13.08 3.15 -18.87
CA ALA A 411 -12.96 4.36 -18.06
C ALA A 411 -11.50 4.69 -17.72
N VAL A 412 -11.24 5.98 -17.44
CA VAL A 412 -9.89 6.48 -17.10
C VAL A 412 -9.92 7.31 -15.84
N ILE A 413 -8.92 7.14 -14.96
CA ILE A 413 -8.72 7.99 -13.79
C ILE A 413 -7.28 8.48 -13.73
N ASP A 414 -7.11 9.80 -13.66
CA ASP A 414 -5.82 10.46 -13.48
C ASP A 414 -5.74 11.03 -12.05
N LEU A 415 -4.83 10.52 -11.23
CA LEU A 415 -4.56 11.04 -9.89
C LEU A 415 -3.39 12.04 -9.95
N ASP A 416 -3.73 13.31 -10.13
CA ASP A 416 -2.82 14.46 -10.11
C ASP A 416 -1.64 14.35 -11.09
N GLY A 417 -1.87 13.71 -12.24
CA GLY A 417 -0.90 13.54 -13.32
C GLY A 417 -0.89 14.70 -14.32
N TYR A 418 0.28 14.97 -14.88
CA TYR A 418 0.42 15.93 -15.97
C TYR A 418 0.42 15.17 -17.30
N PRO A 419 -0.48 15.45 -18.26
CA PRO A 419 -0.49 14.73 -19.52
C PRO A 419 0.76 15.01 -20.37
N HIS A 420 1.56 13.97 -20.60
CA HIS A 420 2.74 13.99 -21.47
C HIS A 420 2.41 13.51 -22.88
N GLY A 421 3.26 13.87 -23.85
CA GLY A 421 3.12 13.41 -25.24
C GLY A 421 1.83 13.91 -25.93
N PRO A 422 1.43 13.33 -27.07
CA PRO A 422 0.27 13.77 -27.85
C PRO A 422 -1.09 13.61 -27.14
N THR A 423 -2.00 14.57 -27.36
CA THR A 423 -3.41 14.54 -26.89
C THR A 423 -4.36 13.85 -27.87
N SER A 424 -3.85 13.46 -29.05
CA SER A 424 -4.58 12.76 -30.11
C SER A 424 -4.14 11.28 -30.21
N PRO A 425 -5.06 10.34 -30.54
CA PRO A 425 -6.49 10.54 -30.75
C PRO A 425 -7.24 10.92 -29.46
N ALA A 426 -8.41 11.52 -29.60
CA ALA A 426 -9.30 11.85 -28.50
C ALA A 426 -9.63 10.61 -27.64
N LEU A 427 -9.78 10.84 -26.33
CA LEU A 427 -10.34 9.84 -25.41
C LEU A 427 -11.78 9.52 -25.83
N ARG A 428 -12.15 8.24 -25.75
CA ARG A 428 -13.52 7.79 -26.07
C ARG A 428 -14.33 7.44 -24.84
N GLN A 429 -13.62 7.22 -23.75
CA GLN A 429 -14.10 6.80 -22.45
C GLN A 429 -14.35 8.01 -21.55
N PRO A 430 -15.31 7.92 -20.61
CA PRO A 430 -15.36 8.87 -19.50
C PRO A 430 -14.02 8.91 -18.76
N ALA A 431 -13.59 10.11 -18.38
CA ALA A 431 -12.36 10.32 -17.64
C ALA A 431 -12.61 11.12 -16.37
N LEU A 432 -11.91 10.80 -15.28
CA LEU A 432 -11.88 11.58 -14.05
C LEU A 432 -10.44 11.97 -13.72
N ALA A 433 -10.13 13.25 -13.70
CA ALA A 433 -8.88 13.77 -13.16
C ALA A 433 -9.11 14.31 -11.75
N LEU A 434 -8.48 13.71 -10.74
CA LEU A 434 -8.43 14.27 -9.39
C LEU A 434 -7.16 15.09 -9.24
N THR A 435 -7.26 16.34 -8.82
CA THR A 435 -6.11 17.24 -8.73
C THR A 435 -5.98 17.87 -7.35
N GLN A 436 -4.76 18.19 -6.95
CA GLN A 436 -4.54 19.20 -5.92
C GLN A 436 -4.94 20.59 -6.45
N ALA A 437 -4.95 21.58 -5.56
CA ALA A 437 -5.16 22.97 -5.96
C ALA A 437 -3.95 23.49 -6.75
N ILE A 438 -4.05 23.52 -8.07
CA ILE A 438 -3.01 24.02 -8.98
C ILE A 438 -3.49 25.36 -9.56
N THR A 439 -2.60 26.36 -9.54
CA THR A 439 -2.88 27.68 -10.11
C THR A 439 -1.83 28.02 -11.17
N PRO A 440 -2.09 29.00 -12.05
CA PRO A 440 -1.07 29.46 -12.99
C PRO A 440 0.22 29.96 -12.33
N ALA A 441 0.18 30.34 -11.04
CA ALA A 441 1.37 30.74 -10.28
C ALA A 441 2.22 29.56 -9.83
N THR A 442 1.62 28.37 -9.63
CA THR A 442 2.35 27.15 -9.25
C THR A 442 2.81 26.39 -10.48
N ASP A 443 1.93 26.21 -11.47
CA ASP A 443 2.28 25.69 -12.78
C ASP A 443 1.34 26.26 -13.86
N PRO A 444 1.82 27.15 -14.74
CA PRO A 444 1.01 27.74 -15.80
C PRO A 444 0.62 26.77 -16.91
N ARG A 445 1.26 25.60 -17.02
CA ARG A 445 1.03 24.63 -18.11
C ARG A 445 0.08 23.51 -17.72
N TYR A 446 0.05 23.14 -16.44
CA TYR A 446 -0.70 21.97 -15.96
C TYR A 446 -2.18 22.04 -16.31
N LEU A 447 -2.88 23.09 -15.86
CA LEU A 447 -4.33 23.20 -16.10
C LEU A 447 -4.69 23.34 -17.58
N PRO A 448 -4.01 24.17 -18.40
CA PRO A 448 -4.25 24.20 -19.84
C PRO A 448 -4.06 22.82 -20.50
N ARG A 449 -2.99 22.10 -20.15
CA ARG A 449 -2.69 20.80 -20.75
C ARG A 449 -3.71 19.72 -20.37
N LEU A 450 -4.10 19.67 -19.10
CA LEU A 450 -5.15 18.76 -18.63
C LEU A 450 -6.51 19.12 -19.24
N THR A 451 -6.83 20.41 -19.33
CA THR A 451 -8.08 20.88 -19.96
C THR A 451 -8.14 20.49 -21.44
N GLU A 452 -7.04 20.59 -22.17
CA GLU A 452 -6.94 20.12 -23.55
C GLU A 452 -7.16 18.61 -23.64
N ALA A 453 -6.48 17.83 -22.78
CA ALA A 453 -6.57 16.37 -22.77
C ALA A 453 -8.00 15.86 -22.49
N LEU A 454 -8.72 16.48 -21.56
CA LEU A 454 -10.10 16.14 -21.22
C LEU A 454 -11.12 16.74 -22.19
N GLY A 455 -10.88 17.96 -22.67
CA GLY A 455 -11.79 18.70 -23.55
C GLY A 455 -11.87 18.14 -24.96
N GLN A 456 -10.88 17.37 -25.42
CA GLN A 456 -10.93 16.65 -26.68
C GLN A 456 -11.73 15.32 -26.61
N SER A 457 -12.15 14.89 -25.41
CA SER A 457 -12.84 13.61 -25.22
C SER A 457 -14.20 13.56 -25.94
N THR A 458 -14.54 12.40 -26.47
CA THR A 458 -15.88 12.12 -27.02
C THR A 458 -16.86 11.60 -25.97
N ALA A 459 -16.43 11.48 -24.72
CA ALA A 459 -17.26 11.16 -23.56
C ALA A 459 -17.12 12.22 -22.47
N THR A 460 -18.11 12.31 -21.59
CA THR A 460 -18.09 13.28 -20.49
C THR A 460 -16.90 13.01 -19.57
N SER A 461 -16.08 14.03 -19.36
CA SER A 461 -14.91 13.97 -18.50
C SER A 461 -15.04 14.95 -17.35
N TYR A 462 -14.39 14.65 -16.23
CA TYR A 462 -14.51 15.39 -14.98
C TYR A 462 -13.12 15.77 -14.49
N ARG A 463 -13.00 16.99 -13.95
CA ARG A 463 -11.83 17.41 -13.18
C ARG A 463 -12.30 17.79 -11.78
N LEU A 464 -11.86 17.06 -10.77
CA LEU A 464 -12.22 17.25 -9.37
C LEU A 464 -10.98 17.77 -8.60
N THR A 465 -11.04 19.01 -8.12
CA THR A 465 -9.98 19.57 -7.27
C THR A 465 -10.32 19.30 -5.80
N ILE A 466 -9.49 18.52 -5.10
CA ILE A 466 -9.71 18.17 -3.70
C ILE A 466 -9.17 19.29 -2.80
N PRO A 467 -10.00 19.95 -1.97
CA PRO A 467 -9.54 21.01 -1.08
C PRO A 467 -8.50 20.51 -0.06
N GLY A 468 -7.38 21.21 0.04
CA GLY A 468 -6.31 20.88 0.98
C GLY A 468 -5.44 19.68 0.57
N ALA A 469 -5.67 19.09 -0.61
CA ALA A 469 -4.79 18.07 -1.15
C ALA A 469 -3.44 18.68 -1.60
N ALA A 470 -2.39 17.88 -1.50
CA ALA A 470 -1.10 18.07 -2.14
C ALA A 470 -0.79 16.86 -3.02
N HIS A 471 0.30 16.91 -3.80
CA HIS A 471 0.65 15.84 -4.73
C HIS A 471 0.73 14.44 -4.09
N LEU A 472 1.24 14.34 -2.85
CA LEU A 472 1.35 13.05 -2.15
C LEU A 472 0.08 12.65 -1.37
N THR A 473 -0.96 13.49 -1.34
CA THR A 473 -2.28 13.12 -0.81
C THR A 473 -2.86 11.92 -1.54
N PHE A 474 -2.51 11.77 -2.81
CA PHE A 474 -2.99 10.71 -3.70
C PHE A 474 -2.23 9.39 -3.56
N MET A 475 -1.43 9.19 -2.51
CA MET A 475 -0.71 7.94 -2.24
C MET A 475 -0.60 7.62 -0.75
N ASP A 476 -0.14 6.41 -0.43
CA ASP A 476 0.04 5.93 0.95
C ASP A 476 1.14 6.68 1.72
N GLY A 477 1.93 7.53 1.05
CA GLY A 477 2.93 8.41 1.69
C GLY A 477 2.35 9.22 2.84
N THR A 478 1.07 9.60 2.77
CA THR A 478 0.34 10.25 3.88
C THR A 478 0.31 9.43 5.17
N LEU A 479 0.44 8.10 5.10
CA LEU A 479 0.41 7.21 6.25
C LEU A 479 1.71 7.17 7.04
N TYR A 480 2.86 7.52 6.44
CA TYR A 480 4.18 7.40 7.08
C TYR A 480 5.12 8.61 6.91
N LEU A 481 4.83 9.55 6.00
CA LEU A 481 5.60 10.78 5.87
C LEU A 481 5.19 11.83 6.93
N PRO A 482 6.04 12.83 7.19
CA PRO A 482 5.70 13.94 8.07
C PRO A 482 4.46 14.69 7.57
N PRO A 483 3.50 15.05 8.45
CA PRO A 483 2.27 15.73 8.06
C PRO A 483 2.50 17.23 7.84
N VAL A 484 3.41 17.55 6.93
CA VAL A 484 3.70 18.90 6.48
C VAL A 484 2.73 19.22 5.34
N PRO A 485 1.92 20.29 5.44
CA PRO A 485 0.89 20.61 4.45
C PRO A 485 1.39 20.69 3.00
N SER A 486 2.60 21.20 2.77
CA SER A 486 3.20 21.29 1.44
C SER A 486 3.64 19.95 0.85
N ILE A 487 3.72 18.90 1.67
CA ILE A 487 4.16 17.56 1.26
C ILE A 487 2.94 16.66 1.06
N VAL A 488 2.11 16.51 2.10
CA VAL A 488 1.01 15.53 2.14
C VAL A 488 -0.39 16.14 2.20
N GLY A 489 -0.48 17.48 2.15
CA GLY A 489 -1.74 18.19 2.27
C GLY A 489 -2.24 18.31 3.72
N THR A 490 -3.47 18.76 3.89
CA THR A 490 -4.09 19.04 5.19
C THR A 490 -5.19 18.06 5.59
N LEU A 491 -5.55 17.10 4.73
CA LEU A 491 -6.61 16.10 5.00
C LEU A 491 -6.22 15.17 6.16
N GLY A 492 -4.91 14.89 6.31
CA GLY A 492 -4.38 14.00 7.33
C GLY A 492 -4.28 12.54 6.87
N ARG A 493 -3.65 11.71 7.71
CA ARG A 493 -3.15 10.37 7.33
C ARG A 493 -4.26 9.45 6.80
N THR A 494 -5.42 9.42 7.47
CA THR A 494 -6.49 8.47 7.14
C THR A 494 -7.51 9.04 6.15
N GLU A 495 -7.77 10.33 6.21
CA GLU A 495 -8.78 10.95 5.35
C GLU A 495 -8.28 11.11 3.90
N SER A 496 -6.98 11.27 3.71
CA SER A 496 -6.37 11.37 2.38
C SER A 496 -6.71 10.17 1.47
N PRO A 497 -6.36 8.92 1.84
CA PRO A 497 -6.73 7.76 1.02
C PRO A 497 -8.25 7.54 0.94
N ARG A 498 -9.02 7.87 1.99
CA ARG A 498 -10.49 7.72 1.98
C ARG A 498 -11.18 8.61 0.95
N VAL A 499 -10.84 9.90 0.90
CA VAL A 499 -11.44 10.85 -0.04
C VAL A 499 -11.09 10.46 -1.48
N VAL A 500 -9.84 10.07 -1.73
CA VAL A 500 -9.38 9.66 -3.07
C VAL A 500 -10.08 8.37 -3.52
N ALA A 501 -10.18 7.36 -2.63
CA ALA A 501 -10.88 6.12 -2.94
C ALA A 501 -12.40 6.31 -3.08
N GLY A 502 -13.02 7.13 -2.23
CA GLY A 502 -14.45 7.44 -2.29
C GLY A 502 -14.85 8.15 -3.59
N ALA A 503 -14.07 9.16 -4.02
CA ALA A 503 -14.28 9.83 -5.29
C ALA A 503 -14.07 8.88 -6.49
N THR A 504 -13.06 8.01 -6.40
CA THR A 504 -12.80 6.96 -7.41
C THR A 504 -13.97 5.99 -7.52
N LEU A 505 -14.44 5.43 -6.40
CA LEU A 505 -15.57 4.50 -6.36
C LEU A 505 -16.84 5.14 -6.91
N THR A 506 -17.13 6.37 -6.51
CA THR A 506 -18.28 7.14 -7.02
C THR A 506 -18.29 7.22 -8.54
N PHE A 507 -17.12 7.43 -9.15
CA PHE A 507 -16.99 7.46 -10.60
C PHE A 507 -17.07 6.06 -11.22
N LEU A 508 -16.34 5.08 -10.69
CA LEU A 508 -16.32 3.71 -11.21
C LEU A 508 -17.69 3.01 -11.13
N ASP A 509 -18.44 3.21 -10.06
CA ASP A 509 -19.79 2.65 -9.89
C ASP A 509 -20.76 3.24 -10.92
N ALA A 510 -20.62 4.54 -11.22
CA ALA A 510 -21.44 5.20 -12.22
C ALA A 510 -21.12 4.75 -13.64
N VAL A 511 -19.83 4.57 -13.99
CA VAL A 511 -19.41 4.32 -15.39
C VAL A 511 -19.25 2.84 -15.73
N LEU A 512 -18.95 1.97 -14.75
CA LEU A 512 -18.76 0.53 -14.99
C LEU A 512 -19.93 -0.31 -14.46
N ARG A 513 -20.72 0.17 -13.50
CA ARG A 513 -21.82 -0.64 -12.92
C ARG A 513 -23.21 -0.09 -13.26
N ASP A 514 -23.29 0.89 -14.14
CA ASP A 514 -24.54 1.56 -14.56
C ASP A 514 -25.43 1.95 -13.37
N GLN A 515 -24.82 2.32 -12.23
CA GLN A 515 -25.61 2.73 -11.08
C GLN A 515 -26.38 4.01 -11.41
N PRO A 516 -27.71 4.05 -11.18
CA PRO A 516 -28.52 5.21 -11.50
C PRO A 516 -28.11 6.40 -10.63
N GLY A 517 -27.66 7.49 -11.26
CA GLY A 517 -27.25 8.69 -10.55
C GLY A 517 -26.68 9.76 -11.48
N ASP A 518 -26.48 10.96 -10.92
CA ASP A 518 -25.72 12.03 -11.55
C ASP A 518 -24.30 12.01 -10.99
N PRO A 519 -23.30 11.53 -11.77
CA PRO A 519 -21.91 11.44 -11.30
C PRO A 519 -21.36 12.81 -10.90
N ALA A 520 -21.77 13.88 -11.60
CA ALA A 520 -21.31 15.23 -11.31
C ALA A 520 -21.77 15.69 -9.93
N ARG A 521 -23.05 15.44 -9.60
CA ARG A 521 -23.58 15.77 -8.27
C ARG A 521 -22.84 15.02 -7.17
N SER A 522 -22.61 13.73 -7.34
CA SER A 522 -21.95 12.90 -6.32
C SER A 522 -20.48 13.27 -6.16
N LEU A 523 -19.77 13.53 -7.26
CA LEU A 523 -18.37 13.96 -7.24
C LEU A 523 -18.18 15.33 -6.59
N SER A 524 -19.15 16.25 -6.74
CA SER A 524 -19.07 17.59 -6.12
C SER A 524 -19.03 17.57 -4.58
N ALA A 525 -19.38 16.44 -3.94
CA ALA A 525 -19.27 16.29 -2.50
C ALA A 525 -17.81 16.22 -2.01
N PHE A 526 -16.86 15.90 -2.90
CA PHE A 526 -15.45 15.72 -2.55
C PHE A 526 -14.59 16.96 -2.84
N GLY A 527 -15.12 17.97 -3.54
CA GLY A 527 -14.35 19.15 -3.91
C GLY A 527 -14.93 19.94 -5.08
N ASP A 528 -14.09 20.83 -5.63
CA ASP A 528 -14.48 21.71 -6.74
C ASP A 528 -14.47 20.93 -8.06
N LEU A 529 -15.64 20.79 -8.67
CA LEU A 529 -15.82 19.99 -9.88
C LEU A 529 -15.91 20.87 -11.13
N SER A 530 -15.16 20.51 -12.17
CA SER A 530 -15.34 20.98 -13.56
C SER A 530 -15.79 19.82 -14.44
N VAL A 531 -16.78 20.05 -15.31
CA VAL A 531 -17.30 19.05 -16.24
C VAL A 531 -16.94 19.44 -17.67
N HIS A 532 -16.38 18.49 -18.41
CA HIS A 532 -16.02 18.61 -19.82
C HIS A 532 -16.97 17.74 -20.63
N HIS A 533 -17.84 18.36 -21.41
CA HIS A 533 -18.80 17.65 -22.25
C HIS A 533 -18.18 17.24 -23.59
N PRO A 534 -18.68 16.17 -24.23
CA PRO A 534 -18.20 15.74 -25.54
C PRO A 534 -18.23 16.88 -26.56
N VAL A 535 -17.19 16.98 -27.38
CA VAL A 535 -17.22 17.84 -28.56
C VAL A 535 -18.21 17.24 -29.56
N VAL A 536 -19.44 17.76 -29.58
CA VAL A 536 -20.41 17.41 -30.62
C VAL A 536 -19.87 17.97 -31.93
N GLY A 537 -19.43 17.08 -32.83
CA GLY A 537 -18.97 17.47 -34.15
C GLY A 537 -20.05 18.29 -34.87
N GLY A 538 -19.71 19.52 -35.25
CA GLY A 538 -20.47 20.34 -36.19
C GLY A 538 -20.19 19.97 -37.63
#